data_AF-A0A2W6ZF62-F1
#
_entry.id   AF-A0A2W6ZF62-F1
#
_cell.length_a   1.000
_cell.length_b   1.000
_cell.length_c   1.000
_cell.angle_alpha   90.00
_cell.angle_beta   90.00
_cell.angle_gamma   90.00
#
_symmetry.space_group_name_H-M   'P 1'
#
loop_
_entity.id
_entity.type
_entity.pdbx_description
1 polymer ?
#
loop_
_entity_poly.entity_id
_entity_poly.type
_entity_poly.pdbx_seq_one_letter_code
_entity_poly.pdbx_strand_id
1 'polypeptide(L)'
;MLAVNPTPIDAGQYQFSITLQSPDESCDRHADWWEVLTEEGDLITRQLLDSPHRFEKPFVTEAMLTVDLAQTLIVRAHFSSDLDGNENNDIVFKYPNQAMQGSITKGFQSVRIPPRFAARVERQDPQPGVCKDKPA
;
A
#
# COMPACT_ATOMS: atom_id res chain seq x y z
N MET A 1 -8.88 -1.45 5.35
CA MET A 1 -8.76 -0.02 5.72
C MET A 1 -7.29 0.38 5.67
N LEU A 2 -6.98 1.58 5.17
CA LEU A 2 -5.63 2.14 5.07
C LEU A 2 -5.63 3.52 5.74
N ALA A 3 -4.62 3.82 6.56
CA ALA A 3 -4.38 5.17 7.09
C ALA A 3 -2.91 5.54 6.96
N VAL A 4 -2.64 6.83 6.79
CA VAL A 4 -1.30 7.39 6.55
C VAL A 4 -1.03 8.45 7.61
N ASN A 5 0.07 8.31 8.35
CA ASN A 5 0.54 9.27 9.33
C ASN A 5 2.02 9.58 9.12
N PRO A 6 2.37 10.65 8.38
CA PRO A 6 3.75 11.06 8.20
C PRO A 6 4.23 11.88 9.40
N THR A 7 5.42 11.56 9.93
CA THR A 7 6.10 12.33 10.97
C THR A 7 7.42 12.89 10.42
N PRO A 8 7.74 14.18 10.68
CA PRO A 8 9.02 14.74 10.25
C PRO A 8 10.16 14.14 11.07
N ILE A 9 11.24 13.74 10.38
CA ILE A 9 12.48 13.24 11.01
C ILE A 9 13.61 14.27 10.85
N ASP A 10 13.79 14.82 9.65
CA ASP A 10 14.73 15.89 9.34
C ASP A 10 14.23 16.72 8.13
N ALA A 11 15.01 17.69 7.64
CA ALA A 11 14.67 18.54 6.51
C ALA A 11 14.33 17.73 5.24
N GLY A 12 13.02 17.65 4.93
CA GLY A 12 12.49 16.94 3.76
C GLY A 12 12.38 15.42 3.93
N GLN A 13 12.73 14.86 5.09
CA GLN A 13 12.65 13.43 5.37
C GLN A 13 11.52 13.14 6.36
N TYR A 14 10.67 12.18 5.99
CA TYR A 14 9.50 11.78 6.75
C TYR A 14 9.50 10.28 7.01
N GLN A 15 9.10 9.89 8.21
CA GLN A 15 8.69 8.51 8.49
C GLN A 15 7.19 8.41 8.22
N PHE A 16 6.82 7.60 7.25
CA PHE A 16 5.41 7.29 6.98
C PHE A 16 5.02 6.09 7.81
N SER A 17 4.18 6.29 8.84
CA SER A 17 3.52 5.19 9.54
C SER A 17 2.20 4.86 8.84
N ILE A 18 2.12 3.66 8.29
CA ILE A 18 0.97 3.17 7.53
C ILE A 18 0.23 2.14 8.37
N THR A 19 -1.04 2.41 8.66
CA THR A 19 -1.92 1.46 9.33
C THR A 19 -2.72 0.68 8.30
N LEU A 20 -2.57 -0.64 8.28
CA LEU A 20 -3.24 -1.56 7.37
C LEU A 20 -4.22 -2.44 8.14
N GLN A 21 -5.45 -2.51 7.62
CA GLN A 21 -6.42 -3.53 7.94
C GLN A 21 -6.70 -4.32 6.67
N SER A 22 -6.17 -5.54 6.63
CA SER A 22 -6.20 -6.45 5.49
C SER A 22 -6.96 -7.74 5.83
N PRO A 23 -7.52 -8.45 4.83
CA PRO A 23 -8.13 -9.76 5.01
C PRO A 23 -7.10 -10.89 5.04
N ASP A 24 -5.87 -10.66 5.52
CA ASP A 24 -4.80 -11.67 5.55
C ASP A 24 -5.22 -13.00 6.20
N GLU A 25 -4.98 -14.11 5.52
CA GLU A 25 -5.28 -15.46 5.99
C GLU A 25 -4.05 -16.36 5.92
N SER A 26 -3.32 -16.31 4.80
CA SER A 26 -2.17 -17.15 4.50
C SER A 26 -1.25 -16.45 3.49
N CYS A 27 -0.14 -17.09 3.13
CA CYS A 27 0.69 -16.62 2.03
C CYS A 27 -0.03 -16.44 0.69
N ASP A 28 -1.14 -17.14 0.45
CA ASP A 28 -1.92 -16.98 -0.77
C ASP A 28 -2.88 -15.77 -0.70
N ARG A 29 -3.17 -15.28 0.51
CA ARG A 29 -4.10 -14.17 0.73
C ARG A 29 -3.59 -13.27 1.84
N HIS A 30 -2.82 -12.26 1.46
CA HIS A 30 -2.33 -11.20 2.35
C HIS A 30 -2.07 -9.90 1.61
N ALA A 31 -1.89 -8.81 2.34
CA ALA A 31 -1.26 -7.60 1.81
C ALA A 31 0.25 -7.87 1.63
N ASP A 32 0.73 -7.83 0.39
CA ASP A 32 2.12 -8.12 0.02
C ASP A 32 2.97 -6.86 -0.18
N TRP A 33 2.34 -5.70 -0.40
CA TRP A 33 2.98 -4.39 -0.27
C TRP A 33 2.00 -3.24 -0.06
N TRP A 34 2.57 -2.10 0.32
CA TRP A 34 1.96 -0.79 0.09
C TRP A 34 2.94 0.11 -0.67
N GLU A 35 2.41 1.05 -1.43
CA GLU A 35 3.18 1.92 -2.30
C GLU A 35 2.73 3.37 -2.19
N VAL A 36 3.67 4.27 -2.48
CA VAL A 36 3.43 5.71 -2.61
C VAL A 36 3.68 6.09 -4.06
N LEU A 37 2.71 6.80 -4.63
CA LEU A 37 2.68 7.23 -6.01
C LEU A 37 2.56 8.73 -6.10
N THR A 38 3.01 9.30 -7.21
CA THR A 38 2.61 10.65 -7.62
C THR A 38 1.13 10.67 -8.01
N GLU A 39 0.55 11.86 -8.17
CA GLU A 39 -0.82 12.02 -8.68
C GLU A 39 -0.98 11.47 -10.11
N GLU A 40 0.09 11.49 -10.90
CA GLU A 40 0.17 10.91 -12.25
C GLU A 40 0.39 9.38 -12.24
N GLY A 41 0.58 8.79 -11.06
CA GLY A 41 0.73 7.36 -10.87
C GLY A 41 2.13 6.83 -11.14
N ASP A 42 3.16 7.65 -11.01
CA ASP A 42 4.56 7.19 -11.00
C ASP A 42 4.93 6.64 -9.63
N LEU A 43 5.72 5.56 -9.60
CA LEU A 43 6.15 4.92 -8.36
C LEU A 43 7.24 5.75 -7.66
N ILE A 44 6.95 6.20 -6.43
CA ILE A 44 7.94 6.86 -5.57
C ILE A 44 8.66 5.82 -4.72
N THR A 45 7.89 4.97 -4.05
CA THR A 45 8.44 3.88 -3.25
C THR A 45 7.41 2.77 -3.06
N ARG A 46 7.91 1.59 -2.70
CA ARG A 46 7.13 0.43 -2.31
C ARG A 46 7.77 -0.22 -1.10
N GLN A 47 6.96 -0.50 -0.10
CA GLN A 47 7.35 -1.27 1.07
C GLN A 47 6.75 -2.67 0.96
N LEU A 48 7.61 -3.67 0.77
CA LEU A 48 7.21 -5.06 0.70
C LEU A 48 6.87 -5.62 2.09
N LEU A 49 5.89 -6.51 2.14
CA LEU A 49 5.45 -7.26 3.31
C LEU A 49 5.61 -8.74 2.98
N ASP A 50 6.58 -9.41 3.61
CA ASP A 50 6.97 -10.78 3.24
C ASP A 50 6.24 -11.88 4.04
N SER A 51 5.26 -11.49 4.87
CA SER A 51 4.50 -12.41 5.70
C SER A 51 3.07 -11.90 5.96
N PRO A 52 2.08 -12.80 6.10
CA PRO A 52 0.73 -12.42 6.46
C PRO A 52 0.66 -11.87 7.90
N HIS A 53 -0.15 -10.85 8.13
CA HIS A 53 -0.42 -10.27 9.44
C HIS A 53 -1.81 -10.70 9.98
N ARG A 54 -2.18 -11.98 9.79
CA ARG A 54 -3.52 -12.51 10.08
C ARG A 54 -4.03 -12.24 11.51
N PHE A 55 -3.14 -12.16 12.51
CA PHE A 55 -3.45 -11.94 13.92
C PHE A 55 -3.15 -10.52 14.43
N GLU A 56 -2.57 -9.66 13.59
CA GLU A 56 -2.17 -8.30 13.92
C GLU A 56 -3.05 -7.35 13.11
N LYS A 57 -4.35 -7.25 13.44
CA LYS A 57 -5.30 -6.47 12.63
C LYS A 57 -6.01 -5.41 13.46
N PRO A 58 -5.80 -4.11 13.17
CA PRO A 58 -4.87 -3.56 12.19
C PRO A 58 -3.39 -3.73 12.61
N PHE A 59 -2.46 -3.72 11.65
CA PHE A 59 -1.02 -3.61 11.92
C PHE A 59 -0.48 -2.29 11.37
N VAL A 60 0.69 -1.89 11.88
CA VAL A 60 1.42 -0.69 11.44
C VAL A 60 2.74 -1.11 10.81
N THR A 61 3.07 -0.50 9.68
CA THR A 61 4.34 -0.66 8.96
C THR A 61 4.86 0.72 8.61
N GLU A 62 6.17 0.89 8.64
CA GLU A 62 6.80 2.21 8.51
C GLU A 62 7.85 2.21 7.41
N ALA A 63 7.96 3.32 6.68
CA ALA A 63 9.07 3.55 5.75
C ALA A 63 9.53 5.01 5.76
N MET A 64 10.80 5.21 5.43
CA MET A 64 11.41 6.53 5.31
C MET A 64 11.27 7.05 3.87
N LEU A 65 10.74 8.26 3.72
CA LEU A 65 10.51 8.89 2.42
C LEU A 65 11.08 10.31 2.41
N THR A 66 11.65 10.69 1.27
CA THR A 66 11.99 12.08 0.94
C THR A 66 10.98 12.59 -0.07
N VAL A 67 10.16 13.56 0.34
CA VAL A 67 9.06 14.11 -0.48
C VAL A 67 8.91 15.61 -0.22
N ASP A 68 8.41 16.33 -1.22
CA ASP A 68 8.10 17.75 -1.07
C ASP A 68 6.84 17.96 -0.24
N LEU A 69 6.85 19.00 0.61
CA LEU A 69 5.76 19.35 1.53
C LEU A 69 4.38 19.49 0.86
N ALA A 70 4.39 19.98 -0.37
CA ALA A 70 3.19 20.32 -1.14
C ALA A 70 2.85 19.29 -2.21
N GLN A 71 3.71 18.28 -2.44
CA GLN A 71 3.47 17.25 -3.44
C GLN A 71 2.24 16.44 -3.07
N THR A 72 1.31 16.28 -4.02
CA THR A 72 0.20 15.35 -3.89
C THR A 72 0.71 13.93 -4.07
N LEU A 73 0.43 13.09 -3.08
CA LEU A 73 0.82 11.69 -3.02
C LEU A 73 -0.43 10.83 -2.95
N ILE A 74 -0.36 9.65 -3.54
CA ILE A 74 -1.36 8.59 -3.42
C ILE A 74 -0.71 7.39 -2.74
N VAL A 75 -1.27 6.95 -1.61
CA VAL A 75 -0.85 5.74 -0.89
C VAL A 75 -1.92 4.68 -1.04
N ARG A 76 -1.53 3.48 -1.45
CA ARG A 76 -2.44 2.33 -1.59
C ARG A 76 -1.78 1.02 -1.21
N ALA A 77 -2.59 0.06 -0.79
CA ALA A 77 -2.17 -1.32 -0.54
C ALA A 77 -2.38 -2.18 -1.79
N HIS A 78 -1.59 -3.24 -1.90
CA HIS A 78 -1.78 -4.33 -2.86
C HIS A 78 -1.94 -5.65 -2.10
N PHE A 79 -2.61 -6.60 -2.74
CA PHE A 79 -2.91 -7.90 -2.16
C PHE A 79 -2.44 -9.02 -3.08
N SER A 80 -1.92 -10.10 -2.50
CA SER A 80 -1.37 -11.24 -3.23
C SER A 80 -2.39 -11.95 -4.13
N SER A 81 -3.67 -11.90 -3.73
CA SER A 81 -4.81 -12.53 -4.41
C SER A 81 -5.91 -11.54 -4.75
N ASP A 82 -6.88 -12.02 -5.53
CA ASP A 82 -8.06 -11.25 -5.89
C ASP A 82 -8.85 -10.82 -4.65
N LEU A 83 -9.22 -9.55 -4.60
CA LEU A 83 -10.05 -9.00 -3.55
C LEU A 83 -11.53 -9.37 -3.70
N ASP A 84 -12.00 -9.70 -4.91
CA ASP A 84 -13.40 -10.05 -5.14
C ASP A 84 -13.74 -11.51 -4.79
N GLY A 85 -12.71 -12.36 -4.62
CA GLY A 85 -12.85 -13.78 -4.28
C GLY A 85 -13.55 -14.62 -5.36
N ASN A 86 -13.75 -14.08 -6.56
CA ASN A 86 -14.42 -14.76 -7.66
C ASN A 86 -13.37 -15.23 -8.68
N GLU A 87 -12.93 -16.47 -8.51
CA GLU A 87 -11.99 -17.16 -9.41
C GLU A 87 -12.47 -17.25 -10.88
N ASN A 88 -13.74 -16.95 -11.17
CA ASN A 88 -14.30 -16.97 -12.52
C ASN A 88 -14.31 -15.59 -13.20
N ASN A 89 -13.74 -14.56 -12.59
CA ASN A 89 -13.66 -13.23 -13.18
C ASN A 89 -12.40 -13.13 -14.06
N ASP A 90 -12.55 -12.70 -15.31
CA ASP A 90 -11.42 -12.46 -16.23
C ASP A 90 -10.50 -11.31 -15.76
N ILE A 91 -10.90 -10.58 -14.72
CA ILE A 91 -10.20 -9.41 -14.19
C ILE A 91 -9.90 -9.65 -12.71
N VAL A 92 -8.61 -9.82 -12.41
CA VAL A 92 -8.13 -9.92 -11.03
C VAL A 92 -7.96 -8.53 -10.43
N PHE A 93 -8.59 -8.26 -9.28
CA PHE A 93 -8.48 -6.98 -8.57
C PHE A 93 -7.61 -7.10 -7.32
N LYS A 94 -6.30 -6.91 -7.49
CA LYS A 94 -5.33 -6.91 -6.37
C LYS A 94 -5.17 -5.57 -5.66
N TYR A 95 -5.67 -4.49 -6.27
CA TYR A 95 -5.72 -3.17 -5.65
C TYR A 95 -7.15 -2.85 -5.22
N PRO A 96 -7.37 -2.42 -3.97
CA PRO A 96 -8.64 -1.83 -3.61
C PRO A 96 -8.80 -0.51 -4.37
N ASN A 97 -10.03 -0.19 -4.73
CA ASN A 97 -10.40 1.12 -5.27
C ASN A 97 -10.38 2.23 -4.21
N GLN A 98 -10.11 1.92 -2.94
CA GLN A 98 -9.83 2.89 -1.88
C GLN A 98 -8.32 3.13 -1.76
N ALA A 99 -7.92 4.41 -1.73
CA ALA A 99 -6.56 4.85 -1.46
C ALA A 99 -6.57 6.04 -0.50
N MET A 100 -5.40 6.46 -0.02
CA MET A 100 -5.22 7.70 0.71
C MET A 100 -4.53 8.71 -0.20
N GLN A 101 -5.08 9.92 -0.35
CA GLN A 101 -4.50 10.98 -1.15
C GLN A 101 -4.30 12.23 -0.31
N GLY A 102 -3.17 12.91 -0.49
CA GLY A 102 -2.84 14.07 0.32
C GLY A 102 -1.44 14.60 0.10
N SER A 103 -1.05 15.57 0.93
CA SER A 103 0.33 16.04 1.04
C SER A 103 0.68 16.17 2.52
N ILE A 104 1.96 16.37 2.84
CA ILE A 104 2.39 16.63 4.22
C ILE A 104 1.66 17.83 4.82
N THR A 105 1.51 18.90 4.02
CA THR A 105 0.92 20.17 4.46
C THR A 105 -0.60 20.18 4.52
N LYS A 106 -1.28 19.32 3.76
CA LYS A 106 -2.74 19.27 3.68
C LYS A 106 -3.34 18.07 4.42
N GLY A 107 -2.51 17.12 4.86
CA GLY A 107 -2.95 15.83 5.39
C GLY A 107 -3.46 14.89 4.30
N PHE A 108 -3.80 13.67 4.71
CA PHE A 108 -4.27 12.61 3.83
C PHE A 108 -5.75 12.29 4.09
N GLN A 109 -6.50 12.09 3.01
CA GLN A 109 -7.91 11.74 3.06
C GLN A 109 -8.17 10.48 2.23
N SER A 110 -9.16 9.69 2.63
CA SER A 110 -9.59 8.54 1.86
C SER A 110 -10.23 9.00 0.55
N VAL A 111 -9.76 8.46 -0.57
CA VAL A 111 -10.31 8.70 -1.91
C VAL A 111 -10.65 7.38 -2.59
N ARG A 112 -11.48 7.46 -3.63
CA ARG A 112 -11.67 6.35 -4.58
C ARG A 112 -10.88 6.62 -5.85
N ILE A 113 -10.06 5.66 -6.26
CA ILE A 113 -9.26 5.72 -7.49
C ILE A 113 -9.79 4.75 -8.55
N PRO A 114 -9.59 5.04 -9.86
CA PRO A 114 -9.97 4.14 -10.92
C PRO A 114 -9.32 2.75 -10.76
N PRO A 115 -10.01 1.64 -11.12
CA PRO A 115 -9.49 0.28 -10.92
C PRO A 115 -8.16 -0.01 -11.64
N ARG A 116 -7.83 0.74 -12.70
CA ARG A 116 -6.57 0.61 -13.46
C ARG A 116 -5.60 1.76 -13.25
N PHE A 117 -5.83 2.61 -12.25
CA PHE A 117 -4.90 3.68 -11.91
C PHE A 117 -3.49 3.10 -11.71
N ALA A 118 -2.50 3.69 -12.36
CA ALA A 118 -1.10 3.27 -12.27
C ALA A 118 -0.84 1.76 -12.45
N ALA A 119 -1.66 1.00 -13.20
CA ALA A 119 -1.51 -0.46 -13.33
C ALA A 119 -0.13 -0.92 -13.86
N ARG A 120 0.62 -0.03 -14.51
CA ARG A 120 2.00 -0.28 -14.96
C ARG A 120 2.97 -0.55 -13.80
N VAL A 121 2.72 0.01 -12.61
CA VAL A 121 3.65 -0.06 -11.47
C VAL A 121 3.63 -1.44 -10.80
N GLU A 122 2.56 -2.21 -10.98
CA GLU A 122 2.41 -3.55 -10.39
C GLU A 122 3.56 -4.48 -10.80
N ARG A 123 4.11 -4.30 -12.01
CA ARG A 123 5.21 -5.11 -12.56
C ARG A 123 6.59 -4.47 -12.39
N GLN A 124 6.69 -3.32 -11.72
CA GLN A 124 7.97 -2.65 -11.48
C GLN A 124 8.63 -3.19 -10.21
N ASP A 125 9.96 -3.22 -10.19
CA ASP A 125 10.70 -3.54 -8.97
C ASP A 125 10.52 -2.46 -7.88
N PRO A 126 10.62 -2.83 -6.59
CA PRO A 126 10.83 -4.19 -6.10
C PRO A 126 9.54 -5.03 -6.13
N GLN A 127 9.69 -6.34 -6.32
CA GLN A 127 8.64 -7.34 -6.23
C GLN A 127 8.78 -8.16 -4.94
N PRO A 128 7.68 -8.66 -4.35
CA PRO A 128 7.75 -9.52 -3.17
C PRO A 128 8.54 -10.79 -3.48
N GLY A 129 9.37 -11.20 -2.52
CA GLY A 129 10.05 -12.49 -2.56
C GLY A 129 9.12 -13.64 -2.20
N VAL A 130 9.71 -14.78 -1.84
CA VAL A 130 8.94 -15.92 -1.31
C VAL A 130 8.28 -15.53 0.02
N CYS A 131 6.96 -15.68 0.10
CA CYS A 131 6.21 -15.44 1.33
C CYS A 131 6.61 -16.40 2.45
N LYS A 132 6.62 -15.91 3.69
CA LYS A 132 6.94 -16.66 4.89
C LYS A 132 5.77 -16.63 5.85
N ASP A 133 5.10 -17.76 6.04
CA ASP A 133 4.06 -17.85 7.05
C ASP A 133 4.67 -17.68 8.46
N LYS A 134 4.05 -16.81 9.26
CA LYS A 134 4.35 -16.72 10.69
C LYS A 134 3.70 -17.92 11.41
N PRO A 135 4.41 -18.62 12.32
CA PRO A 135 3.78 -19.59 13.19
C PRO A 135 2.66 -18.94 14.01
N ALA A 136 1.66 -19.74 14.38
CA ALA A 136 0.54 -19.29 15.22
C ALA A 136 0.95 -19.09 16.67
#